data_AF-A0A829C8I5-F1
#
_entry.id   AF-A0A829C8I5-F1
#
_cell.length_a   1.000
_cell.length_b   1.000
_cell.length_c   1.000
_cell.angle_alpha   90.00
_cell.angle_beta   90.00
_cell.angle_gamma   90.00
#
_symmetry.space_group_name_H-M   'P 1'
#
loop_
_entity.id
_entity.type
_entity.pdbx_description
1 polymer ?
#
loop_
_entity_poly.entity_id
_entity_poly.type
_entity_poly.pdbx_seq_one_letter_code
_entity_poly.pdbx_strand_id
1 'polypeptide(L)' 'MAFVLVCPDALAIAAGQLRHVGSVIAARNAVAAPATAELAPAAADEVSALTATQFNFHAAMYQAVGAQAI' A
#
# COMPACT_ATOMS: atom_id res chain seq x y z
N MET A 1 -2.97 22.26 -37.17
CA MET A 1 -1.77 21.67 -36.53
C MET A 1 -1.85 21.96 -35.04
N ALA A 2 -1.74 20.95 -34.17
CA ALA A 2 -1.75 21.15 -32.73
C ALA A 2 -0.32 21.31 -32.21
N PHE A 3 -0.05 22.40 -31.50
CA PHE A 3 1.19 22.60 -30.76
C PHE A 3 0.96 22.20 -29.30
N VAL A 4 1.82 21.33 -28.77
CA VAL A 4 1.82 20.99 -27.34
C VAL A 4 2.80 21.93 -26.65
N LEU A 5 2.30 22.84 -25.81
CA LEU A 5 3.16 23.56 -24.87
C LEU A 5 3.36 22.68 -23.64
N VAL A 6 4.62 22.42 -23.30
CA VAL A 6 5.01 21.72 -22.07
C VAL A 6 5.64 22.75 -21.13
N CYS A 7 5.35 22.66 -19.82
CA CYS A 7 6.01 23.46 -18.78
C CYS A 7 6.89 22.52 -17.92
N PRO A 8 8.19 22.37 -18.26
CA PRO A 8 9.06 21.39 -17.61
C PRO A 8 9.20 21.58 -16.10
N ASP A 9 9.27 22.83 -15.63
CA ASP A 9 9.37 23.14 -14.20
C ASP A 9 8.12 22.68 -13.43
N ALA A 10 6.93 22.90 -13.97
CA ALA A 10 5.69 22.44 -13.36
C ALA A 10 5.62 20.90 -13.32
N LEU A 11 6.10 20.22 -14.37
CA LEU A 11 6.19 18.76 -14.38
C LEU A 11 7.21 18.22 -13.37
N ALA A 12 8.35 18.88 -13.21
CA ALA A 12 9.36 18.51 -12.23
C ALA A 12 8.84 18.66 -10.80
N ILE A 13 8.11 19.73 -10.51
CA ILE A 13 7.43 19.93 -9.22
C ILE A 13 6.40 18.82 -8.98
N ALA A 14 5.53 18.54 -9.96
CA ALA A 14 4.52 17.49 -9.85
C ALA A 14 5.15 16.11 -9.60
N ALA A 15 6.21 15.75 -10.33
CA ALA A 15 6.96 14.51 -10.13
C ALA A 15 7.57 14.45 -8.72
N GLY A 16 8.10 15.57 -8.21
CA GLY A 16 8.59 15.69 -6.85
C GLY A 16 7.51 15.44 -5.81
N GLN A 17 6.31 16.00 -6.00
CA GLN A 17 5.17 15.79 -5.09
C GLN A 17 4.68 14.35 -5.12
N LEU A 18 4.56 13.73 -6.30
CA LEU A 18 4.15 12.34 -6.43
C LEU A 18 5.15 11.40 -5.73
N ARG A 19 6.45 11.62 -5.90
CA ARG A 19 7.49 10.86 -5.20
C ARG A 19 7.40 11.03 -3.67
N HIS A 20 7.13 12.24 -3.20
CA HIS A 20 6.94 12.48 -1.77
C HIS A 20 5.72 11.71 -1.24
N VAL A 21 4.58 11.80 -1.92
CA VAL A 21 3.36 11.05 -1.56
C VAL A 21 3.63 9.54 -1.54
N GLY A 22 4.28 9.00 -2.59
CA GLY A 22 4.67 7.59 -2.66
C GLY A 22 5.54 7.16 -1.46
N SER A 23 6.54 7.97 -1.08
CA SER A 23 7.39 7.67 0.08
C SER A 23 6.62 7.66 1.41
N VAL A 24 5.65 8.57 1.58
CA VAL A 24 4.83 8.63 2.79
C VAL A 24 3.91 7.41 2.88
N ILE A 25 3.34 6.99 1.75
CA ILE A 25 2.51 5.78 1.67
C ILE A 25 3.35 4.54 1.98
N ALA A 26 4.54 4.42 1.40
CA ALA A 26 5.46 3.31 1.65
C ALA A 26 5.81 3.15 3.13
N ALA A 27 6.19 4.27 3.77
CA ALA A 27 6.55 4.28 5.19
C ALA A 27 5.36 3.87 6.07
N ARG A 28 4.17 4.40 5.79
CA ARG A 28 2.95 4.04 6.56
C ARG A 28 2.56 2.58 6.36
N ASN A 29 2.66 2.07 5.13
CA ASN A 29 2.37 0.69 4.84
C ASN A 29 3.33 -0.27 5.58
N ALA A 30 4.62 0.05 5.60
CA ALA A 30 5.62 -0.74 6.32
C ALA A 30 5.34 -0.80 7.84
N VAL A 31 4.90 0.31 8.44
CA VAL A 31 4.52 0.36 9.86
C VAL A 31 3.25 -0.45 10.15
N ALA A 32 2.29 -0.48 9.22
CA ALA A 32 1.04 -1.21 9.37
C ALA A 32 1.14 -2.72 9.07
N ALA A 33 2.14 -3.13 8.28
CA ALA A 33 2.33 -4.52 7.84
C ALA A 33 2.32 -5.55 8.99
N PRO A 34 3.11 -5.41 10.08
CA PRO A 34 3.11 -6.40 11.15
C PRO A 34 1.74 -6.51 11.84
N ALA A 35 1.07 -5.37 12.10
CA ALA A 35 -0.23 -5.35 12.77
C ALA A 35 -1.36 -5.99 11.93
N THR A 36 -1.20 -6.07 10.62
CA THR A 36 -2.23 -6.60 9.69
C THR A 36 -1.96 -8.01 9.21
N ALA A 37 -0.70 -8.46 9.19
CA ALA A 37 -0.30 -9.77 8.68
C ALA A 37 -0.20 -10.87 9.76
N GLU A 38 -0.19 -10.51 11.03
CA GLU A 38 -0.05 -11.44 12.16
C GLU A 38 -1.32 -11.46 13.04
N LEU A 39 -2.50 -11.42 12.41
CA LEU A 39 -3.76 -11.43 13.15
C LEU A 39 -3.99 -12.82 13.79
N ALA A 40 -4.13 -12.83 15.12
CA ALA A 40 -4.51 -14.01 15.88
C ALA A 40 -6.04 -14.26 15.82
N PRO A 41 -6.49 -15.52 15.95
CA PRO A 41 -7.91 -15.83 16.10
C PRO A 41 -8.55 -15.10 17.28
N ALA A 42 -9.77 -14.59 17.10
CA ALA A 42 -10.50 -13.89 18.16
C ALA A 42 -10.94 -14.83 19.30
N ALA A 43 -11.21 -16.09 18.97
CA ALA A 43 -11.55 -17.17 19.89
C ALA A 43 -11.03 -18.52 19.37
N ALA A 44 -11.20 -19.59 20.17
CA ALA A 44 -10.68 -20.93 19.89
C ALA A 44 -11.54 -21.76 18.90
N ASP A 45 -12.63 -21.20 18.40
CA ASP A 45 -13.50 -21.88 17.44
C ASP A 45 -12.92 -21.84 16.01
N GLU A 46 -13.39 -22.78 15.19
CA GLU A 46 -12.92 -22.96 13.81
C GLU A 46 -13.22 -21.74 12.92
N VAL A 47 -14.32 -21.02 13.18
CA VAL A 47 -14.70 -19.82 12.39
C VAL A 47 -13.72 -18.69 12.68
N SER A 48 -13.36 -18.48 13.94
CA SER A 48 -12.33 -17.51 14.34
C SER A 48 -10.97 -17.84 13.73
N ALA A 49 -10.57 -19.11 13.71
CA ALA A 49 -9.31 -19.56 13.13
C ALA A 49 -9.26 -19.34 11.60
N LEU A 50 -10.33 -19.71 10.89
CA LEU A 50 -10.44 -19.49 9.45
C LEU A 50 -10.45 -18.00 9.11
N THR A 51 -11.17 -17.19 9.88
CA THR A 51 -11.26 -15.75 9.68
C THR A 51 -9.89 -15.08 9.82
N ALA A 52 -9.13 -15.40 10.87
CA ALA A 52 -7.77 -14.91 11.04
C ALA A 52 -6.85 -15.32 9.88
N THR A 53 -6.96 -16.56 9.41
CA THR A 53 -6.20 -17.06 8.25
C THR A 53 -6.53 -16.26 6.98
N GLN A 54 -7.80 -15.98 6.73
CA GLN A 54 -8.24 -15.19 5.57
C GLN A 54 -7.72 -13.75 5.63
N PHE A 55 -7.72 -13.12 6.81
CA PHE A 55 -7.15 -11.78 6.98
C PHE A 55 -5.65 -11.76 6.74
N ASN A 56 -4.90 -12.73 7.27
CA ASN A 56 -3.45 -12.80 7.04
C ASN A 56 -3.12 -13.04 5.56
N PHE A 57 -3.91 -13.87 4.87
CA PHE A 57 -3.79 -14.03 3.42
C PHE A 57 -4.07 -12.73 2.66
N HIS A 58 -5.13 -12.02 3.03
CA HIS A 58 -5.46 -10.72 2.42
C HIS A 58 -4.34 -9.69 2.66
N ALA A 59 -3.78 -9.64 3.88
CA ALA A 59 -2.67 -8.77 4.21
C ALA A 59 -1.44 -9.07 3.34
N ALA A 60 -1.08 -10.33 3.13
CA ALA A 60 0.03 -10.72 2.25
C ALA A 60 -0.20 -10.25 0.79
N MET A 61 -1.42 -10.42 0.28
CA MET A 61 -1.78 -9.95 -1.06
C MET A 61 -1.73 -8.41 -1.17
N TYR A 62 -2.24 -7.71 -0.16
CA TYR A 62 -2.17 -6.25 -0.10
C TYR A 62 -0.72 -5.75 -0.08
N GLN A 63 0.16 -6.38 0.69
CA GLN A 63 1.59 -6.03 0.72
C GLN A 63 2.28 -6.27 -0.63
N ALA A 64 1.97 -7.38 -1.31
CA ALA A 64 2.51 -7.68 -2.63
C ALA A 64 2.08 -6.66 -3.70
N VAL A 65 0.84 -6.19 -3.66
CA VAL A 65 0.33 -5.15 -4.56
C VAL A 65 0.89 -3.77 -4.17
N GLY A 66 0.96 -3.47 -2.87
CA GLY A 66 1.52 -2.22 -2.36
C GLY A 66 2.99 -2.02 -2.77
N ALA A 67 3.77 -3.09 -2.78
CA ALA A 67 5.16 -3.07 -3.25
C ALA A 67 5.32 -2.73 -4.75
N GLN A 68 4.28 -2.93 -5.58
CA GLN A 68 4.29 -2.57 -7.00
C GLN A 68 3.83 -1.13 -7.24
N ALA A 69 3.11 -0.54 -6.28
CA ALA A 69 2.52 0.79 -6.39
C ALA A 69 3.47 1.93 -5.98
N ILE A 70 4.61 1.59 -5.39
CA ILE A 70 5.64 2.51 -4.88
C ILE A 70 6.87 2.41 -5.78
#